data_AF-A0A9D9MD37-F1
#
_entry.id   AF-A0A9D9MD37-F1
#
_cell.length_a   1.000
_cell.length_b   1.000
_cell.length_c   1.000
_cell.angle_alpha   90.00
_cell.angle_beta   90.00
_cell.angle_gamma   90.00
#
_symmetry.space_group_name_H-M   'P 1'
#
loop_
_entity.id
_entity.type
_entity.pdbx_description
1 polymer ?
#
loop_
_entity_poly.entity_id
_entity_poly.type
_entity_poly.pdbx_seq_one_letter_code
_entity_poly.pdbx_strand_id
1 'polypeptide(L)'
;KEKQRKRDEAFEKKKEELLNALAAKAQDEITDIIGFYDPEEFLKESLNSLQTPAMKDEIVDDMTTIYNDWQEEIETTKDQVKEFGKDVKKYTKMDISKIDTLQELNDLLIQIDETKKKAMAFEQRAEDISDHFIRDTKTVQGLADKFQSSVKHDSDYIQNRIKSIKVPDIDDGKRIISSCFDTFFATLLGKWYPYIKDGIDMAKDFQQSGKTLPKLPEKQKKQKKLVVRLKGRDVTYRKDLPSFLIREIRLGGNSPDKKFSIEGTVFNICNDADLLDKPITGGIDLLRGGYTEKLDFLGDFRTNPKGNMVDVNFTGMTYPMKLQVPNAKKLKGMPTIDGKATIKANIFYDKNEKFGTTAALILDPASITATSFKPEFIYDLYARVLATINEVDFDIGFAYSKQDKLDFDLDTNVDRQIVRGLKKVMSEELAKIKKQLEKEVNSRLEQISSEFSKQVEKYTGMKTIVFTNVSDLKSFVADLDNQQKKLQKEIEKMVKKEVDKQINKAKEEAQKQVDKAQAEAQKQVEKQTQNMQKEIDKATKDMQKEMKKSLKSLF
;
A
#
# COMPACT_ATOMS: atom_id res chain seq x y z
N LYS A 1 -12.64 -66.11 -17.02
CA LYS A 1 -12.18 -65.23 -18.12
C LYS A 1 -13.21 -64.14 -18.47
N GLU A 2 -14.43 -64.46 -18.92
CA GLU A 2 -15.43 -63.42 -19.30
C GLU A 2 -15.97 -62.58 -18.12
N LYS A 3 -16.19 -63.19 -16.94
CA LYS A 3 -16.53 -62.46 -15.69
C LYS A 3 -15.39 -61.57 -15.16
N GLN A 4 -14.16 -61.85 -15.54
CA GLN A 4 -12.96 -61.10 -15.14
C GLN A 4 -12.84 -59.88 -16.05
N ARG A 5 -12.96 -60.09 -17.37
CA ARG A 5 -13.05 -59.01 -18.38
C ARG A 5 -14.17 -58.00 -18.11
N LYS A 6 -15.37 -58.46 -17.75
CA LYS A 6 -16.50 -57.57 -17.40
C LYS A 6 -16.30 -56.80 -16.07
N ARG A 7 -15.51 -57.34 -15.12
CA ARG A 7 -15.13 -56.64 -13.89
C ARG A 7 -14.04 -55.59 -14.17
N ASP A 8 -13.10 -55.91 -15.04
CA ASP A 8 -12.03 -55.00 -15.47
C ASP A 8 -12.61 -53.82 -16.28
N GLU A 9 -13.56 -54.08 -17.18
CA GLU A 9 -14.28 -53.03 -17.94
C GLU A 9 -15.14 -52.11 -17.04
N ALA A 10 -15.81 -52.66 -16.02
CA ALA A 10 -16.60 -51.88 -15.06
C ALA A 10 -15.73 -51.06 -14.08
N PHE A 11 -14.58 -51.60 -13.68
CA PHE A 11 -13.59 -50.91 -12.85
C PHE A 11 -12.94 -49.76 -13.62
N GLU A 12 -12.55 -49.97 -14.89
CA GLU A 12 -11.97 -48.91 -15.73
C GLU A 12 -12.99 -47.80 -16.03
N LYS A 13 -14.26 -48.12 -16.28
CA LYS A 13 -15.31 -47.10 -16.46
C LYS A 13 -15.54 -46.27 -15.18
N LYS A 14 -15.63 -46.92 -14.02
CA LYS A 14 -15.81 -46.23 -12.72
C LYS A 14 -14.59 -45.39 -12.33
N LYS A 15 -13.39 -45.85 -12.69
CA LYS A 15 -12.15 -45.10 -12.57
C LYS A 15 -12.14 -43.88 -13.49
N GLU A 16 -12.58 -43.99 -14.73
CA GLU A 16 -12.68 -42.84 -15.65
C GLU A 16 -13.73 -41.81 -15.19
N GLU A 17 -14.87 -42.26 -14.67
CA GLU A 17 -15.89 -41.39 -14.06
C GLU A 17 -15.36 -40.65 -12.80
N LEU A 18 -14.64 -41.37 -11.91
CA LEU A 18 -14.00 -40.77 -10.73
C LEU A 18 -12.90 -39.78 -11.12
N LEU A 19 -12.07 -40.11 -12.11
CA LEU A 19 -11.00 -39.24 -12.60
C LEU A 19 -11.54 -37.93 -13.20
N ASN A 20 -12.64 -38.00 -13.95
CA ASN A 20 -13.28 -36.82 -14.53
C ASN A 20 -13.95 -35.94 -13.45
N ALA A 21 -14.57 -36.54 -12.44
CA ALA A 21 -15.18 -35.82 -11.32
C ALA A 21 -14.15 -35.13 -10.40
N LEU A 22 -12.97 -35.74 -10.22
CA LEU A 22 -11.89 -35.21 -9.37
C LEU A 22 -11.14 -34.04 -10.01
N ALA A 23 -11.03 -34.00 -11.35
CA ALA A 23 -10.29 -32.95 -12.07
C ALA A 23 -11.02 -31.60 -12.15
N ALA A 24 -12.34 -31.61 -12.38
CA ALA A 24 -13.14 -30.38 -12.35
C ALA A 24 -13.09 -29.74 -10.96
N LYS A 25 -13.16 -30.58 -9.92
CA LYS A 25 -13.17 -30.13 -8.52
C LYS A 25 -11.91 -29.37 -8.10
N ALA A 26 -10.72 -29.83 -8.50
CA ALA A 26 -9.47 -29.14 -8.12
C ALA A 26 -9.32 -27.78 -8.80
N GLN A 27 -9.68 -27.65 -10.09
CA GLN A 27 -9.68 -26.37 -10.78
C GLN A 27 -10.71 -25.42 -10.15
N ASP A 28 -11.95 -25.88 -9.98
CA ASP A 28 -13.03 -25.08 -9.43
C ASP A 28 -12.70 -24.63 -7.99
N GLU A 29 -12.15 -25.52 -7.15
CA GLU A 29 -11.75 -25.16 -5.79
C GLU A 29 -10.61 -24.13 -5.74
N ILE A 30 -9.62 -24.21 -6.64
CA ILE A 30 -8.53 -23.21 -6.72
C ILE A 30 -9.07 -21.88 -7.27
N THR A 31 -9.92 -21.93 -8.30
CA THR A 31 -10.57 -20.75 -8.87
C THR A 31 -11.53 -20.11 -7.88
N ASP A 32 -12.25 -20.84 -7.05
CA ASP A 32 -13.14 -20.29 -6.01
C ASP A 32 -12.33 -19.61 -4.89
N ILE A 33 -11.18 -20.19 -4.52
CA ILE A 33 -10.30 -19.63 -3.49
C ILE A 33 -9.66 -18.31 -3.96
N ILE A 34 -9.23 -18.25 -5.22
CA ILE A 34 -8.42 -17.15 -5.77
C ILE A 34 -9.28 -16.13 -6.53
N GLY A 35 -10.35 -16.58 -7.20
CA GLY A 35 -11.18 -15.82 -8.12
C GLY A 35 -12.07 -14.77 -7.46
N PHE A 36 -12.18 -14.77 -6.12
CA PHE A 36 -12.83 -13.69 -5.38
C PHE A 36 -12.02 -12.38 -5.39
N TYR A 37 -10.76 -12.41 -5.83
CA TYR A 37 -9.85 -11.27 -5.70
C TYR A 37 -9.14 -10.96 -7.02
N ASP A 38 -9.69 -10.06 -7.84
CA ASP A 38 -8.99 -9.42 -8.95
C ASP A 38 -8.33 -8.11 -8.45
N PRO A 39 -7.00 -8.09 -8.28
CA PRO A 39 -6.24 -6.91 -7.88
C PRO A 39 -6.44 -5.66 -8.74
N GLU A 40 -6.55 -5.86 -10.05
CA GLU A 40 -6.60 -4.77 -11.02
C GLU A 40 -7.98 -4.12 -11.01
N GLU A 41 -9.03 -4.95 -10.94
CA GLU A 41 -10.40 -4.48 -10.79
C GLU A 41 -10.56 -3.72 -9.47
N PHE A 42 -10.05 -4.25 -8.36
CA PHE A 42 -10.08 -3.57 -7.07
C PHE A 42 -9.38 -2.21 -7.08
N LEU A 43 -8.20 -2.12 -7.72
CA LEU A 43 -7.46 -0.85 -7.87
C LEU A 43 -8.29 0.16 -8.67
N LYS A 44 -8.87 -0.28 -9.79
CA LYS A 44 -9.67 0.56 -10.69
C LYS A 44 -10.94 1.08 -10.01
N GLU A 45 -11.69 0.22 -9.33
CA GLU A 45 -12.89 0.62 -8.58
C GLU A 45 -12.56 1.61 -7.46
N SER A 46 -11.48 1.36 -6.72
CA SER A 46 -11.05 2.23 -5.62
C SER A 46 -10.68 3.63 -6.11
N LEU A 47 -9.97 3.73 -7.25
CA LEU A 47 -9.60 5.01 -7.85
C LEU A 47 -10.79 5.77 -8.46
N ASN A 48 -11.77 5.07 -9.00
CA ASN A 48 -12.98 5.69 -9.57
C ASN A 48 -13.96 6.22 -8.51
N SER A 49 -13.82 5.78 -7.27
CA SER A 49 -14.70 6.17 -6.15
C SER A 49 -14.25 7.45 -5.42
N LEU A 50 -13.13 8.05 -5.83
CA LEU A 50 -12.59 9.26 -5.22
C LEU A 50 -13.48 10.48 -5.51
N GLN A 51 -13.76 11.28 -4.50
CA GLN A 51 -14.58 12.50 -4.62
C GLN A 51 -13.76 13.72 -5.08
N THR A 52 -12.47 13.75 -4.72
CA THR A 52 -11.57 14.88 -4.96
C THR A 52 -11.48 15.31 -6.44
N PRO A 53 -11.48 14.40 -7.44
CA PRO A 53 -11.47 14.80 -8.85
C PRO A 53 -12.69 15.63 -9.28
N ALA A 54 -13.91 15.20 -8.96
CA ALA A 54 -15.12 15.93 -9.32
C ALA A 54 -15.21 17.27 -8.56
N MET A 55 -14.79 17.27 -7.31
CA MET A 55 -14.83 18.43 -6.43
C MET A 55 -13.79 19.49 -6.80
N LYS A 56 -12.65 19.08 -7.38
CA LYS A 56 -11.65 20.00 -7.93
C LYS A 56 -12.27 20.88 -9.00
N ASP A 57 -12.97 20.30 -9.97
CA ASP A 57 -13.51 21.05 -11.10
C ASP A 57 -14.57 22.07 -10.63
N GLU A 58 -15.48 21.66 -9.73
CA GLU A 58 -16.48 22.56 -9.13
C GLU A 58 -15.83 23.74 -8.38
N ILE A 59 -14.87 23.46 -7.49
CA ILE A 59 -14.28 24.50 -6.65
C ILE A 59 -13.34 25.41 -7.45
N VAL A 60 -12.60 24.87 -8.42
CA VAL A 60 -11.71 25.67 -9.27
C VAL A 60 -12.50 26.64 -10.14
N ASP A 61 -13.66 26.24 -10.64
CA ASP A 61 -14.54 27.13 -11.42
C ASP A 61 -15.07 28.29 -10.56
N ASP A 62 -15.53 28.01 -9.33
CA ASP A 62 -15.95 29.03 -8.37
C ASP A 62 -14.81 30.00 -8.04
N MET A 63 -13.63 29.47 -7.72
CA MET A 63 -12.45 30.29 -7.41
C MET A 63 -11.98 31.13 -8.60
N THR A 64 -12.06 30.59 -9.81
CA THR A 64 -11.68 31.30 -11.04
C THR A 64 -12.65 32.44 -11.32
N THR A 65 -13.94 32.23 -11.08
CA THR A 65 -14.96 33.27 -11.19
C THR A 65 -14.69 34.41 -10.22
N ILE A 66 -14.51 34.10 -8.94
CA ILE A 66 -14.17 35.10 -7.91
C ILE A 66 -12.87 35.84 -8.26
N TYR A 67 -11.84 35.12 -8.72
CA TYR A 67 -10.57 35.74 -9.13
C TYR A 67 -10.76 36.73 -10.29
N ASN A 68 -11.53 36.37 -11.31
CA ASN A 68 -11.75 37.21 -12.48
C ASN A 68 -12.55 38.48 -12.12
N ASP A 69 -13.53 38.37 -11.24
CA ASP A 69 -14.32 39.52 -10.75
C ASP A 69 -13.41 40.57 -10.08
N TRP A 70 -12.38 40.11 -9.36
CA TRP A 70 -11.43 40.98 -8.67
C TRP A 70 -10.29 41.50 -9.54
N GLN A 71 -9.86 40.73 -10.55
CA GLN A 71 -8.66 41.05 -11.32
C GLN A 71 -8.72 42.42 -11.99
N GLU A 72 -9.83 42.73 -12.66
CA GLU A 72 -10.01 44.01 -13.36
C GLU A 72 -10.18 45.17 -12.38
N GLU A 73 -10.96 44.98 -11.31
CA GLU A 73 -11.24 46.02 -10.32
C GLU A 73 -9.96 46.44 -9.55
N ILE A 74 -9.12 45.47 -9.17
CA ILE A 74 -7.89 45.72 -8.41
C ILE A 74 -6.83 46.41 -9.27
N GLU A 75 -6.61 45.97 -10.51
CA GLU A 75 -5.65 46.63 -11.41
C GLU A 75 -6.11 48.04 -11.80
N THR A 76 -7.40 48.22 -12.07
CA THR A 76 -7.97 49.56 -12.35
C THR A 76 -7.78 50.50 -11.15
N THR A 77 -8.06 50.03 -9.94
CA THR A 77 -7.88 50.82 -8.72
C THR A 77 -6.43 51.19 -8.49
N LYS A 78 -5.50 50.24 -8.68
CA LYS A 78 -4.05 50.46 -8.55
C LYS A 78 -3.54 51.53 -9.51
N ASP A 79 -3.97 51.49 -10.78
CA ASP A 79 -3.58 52.51 -11.77
C ASP A 79 -4.13 53.89 -11.41
N GLN A 80 -5.38 53.97 -10.97
CA GLN A 80 -5.99 55.20 -10.49
C GLN A 80 -5.27 55.77 -9.25
N VAL A 81 -4.93 54.94 -8.26
CA VAL A 81 -4.16 55.37 -7.07
C VAL A 81 -2.79 55.89 -7.47
N LYS A 82 -2.11 55.21 -8.39
CA LYS A 82 -0.80 55.63 -8.90
C LYS A 82 -0.86 56.95 -9.66
N GLU A 83 -1.90 57.17 -10.47
CA GLU A 83 -2.12 58.43 -11.17
C GLU A 83 -2.43 59.57 -10.19
N PHE A 84 -3.35 59.33 -9.26
CA PHE A 84 -3.69 60.31 -8.21
C PHE A 84 -2.47 60.68 -7.36
N GLY A 85 -1.61 59.72 -7.03
CA GLY A 85 -0.34 59.96 -6.33
C GLY A 85 0.63 60.87 -7.09
N LYS A 86 0.58 60.89 -8.44
CA LYS A 86 1.35 61.87 -9.23
C LYS A 86 0.80 63.28 -9.08
N ASP A 87 -0.53 63.42 -8.97
CA ASP A 87 -1.16 64.72 -8.75
C ASP A 87 -0.85 65.27 -7.36
N VAL A 88 -0.92 64.43 -6.32
CA VAL A 88 -0.56 64.80 -4.95
C VAL A 88 0.91 65.25 -4.86
N LYS A 89 1.81 64.58 -5.58
CA LYS A 89 3.24 64.94 -5.66
C LYS A 89 3.50 66.34 -6.23
N LYS A 90 2.57 66.94 -6.98
CA LYS A 90 2.70 68.33 -7.46
C LYS A 90 2.70 69.30 -6.27
N TYR A 91 1.85 69.06 -5.29
CA TYR A 91 1.72 69.90 -4.09
C TYR A 91 2.85 69.64 -3.10
N THR A 92 3.25 68.38 -2.89
CA THR A 92 4.29 68.07 -1.89
C THR A 92 5.68 68.57 -2.26
N LYS A 93 5.97 68.70 -3.55
CA LYS A 93 7.23 69.26 -4.08
C LYS A 93 7.22 70.79 -4.25
N MET A 94 6.06 71.43 -4.09
CA MET A 94 5.94 72.87 -4.28
C MET A 94 6.59 73.63 -3.12
N ASP A 95 7.41 74.63 -3.45
CA ASP A 95 8.00 75.53 -2.46
C ASP A 95 7.06 76.72 -2.23
N ILE A 96 6.16 76.56 -1.25
CA ILE A 96 5.11 77.54 -0.91
C ILE A 96 5.71 78.91 -0.53
N SER A 97 6.96 78.95 -0.04
CA SER A 97 7.61 80.18 0.39
C SER A 97 7.97 81.15 -0.75
N LYS A 98 7.90 80.69 -2.00
CA LYS A 98 8.20 81.48 -3.20
C LYS A 98 6.98 82.11 -3.87
N ILE A 99 5.79 81.95 -3.32
CA ILE A 99 4.56 82.56 -3.85
C ILE A 99 4.44 83.97 -3.28
N ASP A 100 4.33 84.97 -4.16
CA ASP A 100 4.47 86.39 -3.80
C ASP A 100 3.14 87.09 -3.51
N THR A 101 2.00 86.48 -3.87
CA THR A 101 0.68 87.11 -3.70
C THR A 101 -0.28 86.30 -2.82
N LEU A 102 -1.10 87.03 -2.07
CA LEU A 102 -2.11 86.43 -1.19
C LEU A 102 -3.21 85.71 -1.98
N GLN A 103 -3.49 86.20 -3.19
CA GLN A 103 -4.47 85.58 -4.10
C GLN A 103 -4.00 84.20 -4.54
N GLU A 104 -2.75 84.06 -5.01
CA GLU A 104 -2.19 82.77 -5.44
C GLU A 104 -2.12 81.74 -4.29
N LEU A 105 -1.82 82.19 -3.06
CA LEU A 105 -1.85 81.31 -1.88
C LEU A 105 -3.26 80.81 -1.55
N ASN A 106 -4.28 81.68 -1.65
CA ASN A 106 -5.67 81.30 -1.42
C ASN A 106 -6.21 80.37 -2.52
N ASP A 107 -5.88 80.64 -3.79
CA ASP A 107 -6.26 79.77 -4.91
C ASP A 107 -5.63 78.38 -4.78
N LEU A 108 -4.36 78.31 -4.35
CA LEU A 108 -3.68 77.06 -4.04
C LEU A 108 -4.33 76.32 -2.86
N LEU A 109 -4.82 77.04 -1.85
CA LEU A 109 -5.51 76.45 -0.70
C LEU A 109 -6.82 75.78 -1.12
N ILE A 110 -7.58 76.43 -2.01
CA ILE A 110 -8.80 75.86 -2.60
C ILE A 110 -8.47 74.61 -3.40
N GLN A 111 -7.43 74.64 -4.25
CA GLN A 111 -7.02 73.48 -5.03
C GLN A 111 -6.57 72.29 -4.16
N ILE A 112 -5.83 72.55 -3.08
CA ILE A 112 -5.43 71.50 -2.12
C ILE A 112 -6.66 70.94 -1.38
N ASP A 113 -7.62 71.79 -0.98
CA ASP A 113 -8.84 71.34 -0.29
C ASP A 113 -9.73 70.47 -1.20
N GLU A 114 -9.90 70.87 -2.47
CA GLU A 114 -10.60 70.08 -3.47
C GLU A 114 -9.90 68.74 -3.75
N THR A 115 -8.57 68.74 -3.86
CA THR A 115 -7.78 67.52 -4.05
C THR A 115 -7.87 66.62 -2.82
N LYS A 116 -7.87 67.17 -1.61
CA LYS A 116 -8.03 66.43 -0.36
C LYS A 116 -9.41 65.79 -0.26
N LYS A 117 -10.48 66.49 -0.64
CA LYS A 117 -11.84 65.92 -0.73
C LYS A 117 -11.90 64.74 -1.71
N LYS A 118 -11.24 64.86 -2.87
CA LYS A 118 -11.10 63.74 -3.83
C LYS A 118 -10.31 62.58 -3.23
N ALA A 119 -9.21 62.86 -2.51
CA ALA A 119 -8.40 61.85 -1.84
C ALA A 119 -9.22 61.06 -0.80
N MET A 120 -10.00 61.75 0.05
CA MET A 120 -10.85 61.11 1.06
C MET A 120 -11.98 60.28 0.43
N ALA A 121 -12.59 60.76 -0.65
CA ALA A 121 -13.59 59.98 -1.38
C ALA A 121 -12.98 58.72 -2.01
N PHE A 122 -11.75 58.83 -2.51
CA PHE A 122 -11.04 57.69 -3.10
C PHE A 122 -10.56 56.69 -2.03
N GLU A 123 -10.08 57.19 -0.88
CA GLU A 123 -9.77 56.38 0.31
C GLU A 123 -10.99 55.56 0.74
N GLN A 124 -12.15 56.19 0.91
CA GLN A 124 -13.39 55.49 1.28
C GLN A 124 -13.73 54.38 0.29
N ARG A 125 -13.64 54.66 -1.02
CA ARG A 125 -13.89 53.65 -2.06
C ARG A 125 -12.90 52.47 -1.97
N ALA A 126 -11.62 52.75 -1.73
CA ALA A 126 -10.61 51.71 -1.58
C ALA A 126 -10.82 50.88 -0.31
N GLU A 127 -11.31 51.49 0.77
CA GLU A 127 -11.72 50.78 2.00
C GLU A 127 -12.93 49.88 1.73
N ASP A 128 -13.96 50.36 1.03
CA ASP A 128 -15.13 49.56 0.66
C ASP A 128 -14.73 48.33 -0.21
N ILE A 129 -13.84 48.55 -1.19
CA ILE A 129 -13.23 47.50 -2.02
C ILE A 129 -12.47 46.49 -1.14
N SER A 130 -11.64 46.97 -0.21
CA SER A 130 -10.91 46.11 0.72
C SER A 130 -11.83 45.27 1.60
N ASP A 131 -12.90 45.86 2.13
CA ASP A 131 -13.87 45.15 2.97
C ASP A 131 -14.64 44.08 2.19
N HIS A 132 -14.97 44.35 0.93
CA HIS A 132 -15.58 43.37 0.04
C HIS A 132 -14.58 42.25 -0.32
N PHE A 133 -13.34 42.59 -0.65
CA PHE A 133 -12.27 41.63 -0.94
C PHE A 133 -12.01 40.70 0.27
N ILE A 134 -12.05 41.22 1.50
CA ILE A 134 -11.91 40.42 2.73
C ILE A 134 -13.06 39.41 2.86
N ARG A 135 -14.29 39.76 2.47
CA ARG A 135 -15.43 38.84 2.49
C ARG A 135 -15.22 37.68 1.52
N ASP A 136 -14.83 37.97 0.28
CA ASP A 136 -14.57 36.92 -0.71
C ASP A 136 -13.32 36.10 -0.38
N THR A 137 -12.34 36.70 0.29
CA THR A 137 -11.20 35.94 0.84
C THR A 137 -11.66 34.88 1.84
N LYS A 138 -12.68 35.17 2.66
CA LYS A 138 -13.27 34.15 3.55
C LYS A 138 -14.01 33.07 2.76
N THR A 139 -14.70 33.45 1.68
CA THR A 139 -15.35 32.48 0.78
C THR A 139 -14.33 31.53 0.16
N VAL A 140 -13.22 32.07 -0.39
CA VAL A 140 -12.12 31.27 -0.96
C VAL A 140 -11.47 30.39 0.10
N GLN A 141 -11.29 30.87 1.33
CA GLN A 141 -10.79 30.03 2.43
C GLN A 141 -11.77 28.88 2.75
N GLY A 142 -13.07 29.16 2.80
CA GLY A 142 -14.07 28.12 3.02
C GLY A 142 -14.09 27.06 1.92
N LEU A 143 -13.91 27.46 0.66
CA LEU A 143 -13.73 26.55 -0.47
C LEU A 143 -12.45 25.71 -0.34
N ALA A 144 -11.34 26.31 0.10
CA ALA A 144 -10.09 25.60 0.39
C ALA A 144 -10.24 24.58 1.52
N ASP A 145 -10.94 24.93 2.61
CA ASP A 145 -11.20 24.02 3.73
C ASP A 145 -12.12 22.86 3.30
N LYS A 146 -13.11 23.13 2.42
CA LYS A 146 -13.99 22.12 1.82
C LYS A 146 -13.18 21.14 0.96
N PHE A 147 -12.27 21.65 0.13
CA PHE A 147 -11.36 20.84 -0.69
C PHE A 147 -10.43 19.97 0.18
N GLN A 148 -9.78 20.56 1.19
CA GLN A 148 -8.90 19.82 2.11
C GLN A 148 -9.64 18.71 2.88
N SER A 149 -10.91 18.96 3.24
CA SER A 149 -11.76 17.96 3.86
C SER A 149 -12.07 16.79 2.92
N SER A 150 -12.28 17.05 1.62
CA SER A 150 -12.46 16.00 0.60
C SER A 150 -11.18 15.18 0.39
N VAL A 151 -10.01 15.82 0.36
CA VAL A 151 -8.71 15.12 0.28
C VAL A 151 -8.53 14.18 1.47
N LYS A 152 -8.87 14.65 2.68
CA LYS A 152 -8.82 13.82 3.89
C LYS A 152 -9.81 12.66 3.83
N HIS A 153 -11.04 12.92 3.42
CA HIS A 153 -12.07 11.89 3.25
C HIS A 153 -11.61 10.78 2.29
N ASP A 154 -11.07 11.16 1.13
CA ASP A 154 -10.57 10.20 0.15
C ASP A 154 -9.35 9.41 0.67
N SER A 155 -8.45 10.06 1.42
CA SER A 155 -7.34 9.38 2.10
C SER A 155 -7.84 8.35 3.12
N ASP A 156 -8.79 8.73 3.97
CA ASP A 156 -9.39 7.84 4.99
C ASP A 156 -10.17 6.69 4.33
N TYR A 157 -10.93 6.97 3.27
CA TYR A 157 -11.64 5.97 2.47
C TYR A 157 -10.68 4.91 1.92
N ILE A 158 -9.58 5.33 1.29
CA ILE A 158 -8.59 4.42 0.72
C ILE A 158 -7.87 3.64 1.82
N GLN A 159 -7.50 4.26 2.93
CA GLN A 159 -6.90 3.54 4.07
C GLN A 159 -7.84 2.49 4.64
N ASN A 160 -9.13 2.79 4.76
CA ASN A 160 -10.13 1.82 5.22
C ASN A 160 -10.32 0.69 4.21
N ARG A 161 -10.33 1.02 2.91
CA ARG A 161 -10.40 0.03 1.82
C ARG A 161 -9.19 -0.89 1.84
N ILE A 162 -7.97 -0.37 2.01
CA ILE A 162 -6.72 -1.13 2.20
C ILE A 162 -6.78 -2.05 3.43
N LYS A 163 -7.30 -1.56 4.56
CA LYS A 163 -7.46 -2.35 5.79
C LYS A 163 -8.50 -3.48 5.63
N SER A 164 -9.51 -3.28 4.79
CA SER A 164 -10.54 -4.29 4.52
C SER A 164 -10.03 -5.47 3.68
N ILE A 165 -8.90 -5.30 2.98
CA ILE A 165 -8.24 -6.36 2.21
C ILE A 165 -7.66 -7.40 3.17
N LYS A 166 -8.31 -8.56 3.21
CA LYS A 166 -7.88 -9.73 3.98
C LYS A 166 -7.59 -10.88 3.04
N VAL A 167 -6.59 -11.69 3.41
CA VAL A 167 -6.38 -12.99 2.78
C VAL A 167 -7.61 -13.85 3.11
N PRO A 168 -8.22 -14.54 2.13
CA PRO A 168 -9.31 -15.46 2.39
C PRO A 168 -8.94 -16.47 3.47
N ASP A 169 -9.87 -16.73 4.39
CA ASP A 169 -9.70 -17.80 5.36
C ASP A 169 -9.93 -19.13 4.66
N ILE A 170 -8.83 -19.81 4.34
CA ILE A 170 -8.86 -21.14 3.72
C ILE A 170 -8.66 -22.15 4.84
N ASP A 171 -9.62 -23.06 4.99
CA ASP A 171 -9.52 -24.18 5.93
C ASP A 171 -8.29 -25.05 5.61
N ASP A 172 -7.42 -25.25 6.61
CA ASP A 172 -6.23 -26.10 6.51
C ASP A 172 -6.59 -27.58 6.30
N GLY A 173 -7.83 -27.99 6.57
CA GLY A 173 -8.37 -29.33 6.32
C GLY A 173 -8.94 -29.54 4.91
N LYS A 174 -8.94 -28.51 4.04
CA LYS A 174 -9.51 -28.62 2.69
C LYS A 174 -8.67 -29.55 1.81
N ARG A 175 -9.27 -30.63 1.31
CA ARG A 175 -8.62 -31.62 0.43
C ARG A 175 -8.57 -31.14 -1.03
N ILE A 176 -7.70 -30.16 -1.33
CA ILE A 176 -7.61 -29.49 -2.63
C ILE A 176 -7.11 -30.44 -3.73
N ILE A 177 -6.06 -31.22 -3.44
CA ILE A 177 -5.46 -32.14 -4.42
C ILE A 177 -5.22 -33.56 -3.90
N SER A 178 -5.24 -33.81 -2.58
CA SER A 178 -5.01 -35.18 -2.07
C SER A 178 -5.99 -36.20 -2.63
N SER A 179 -7.25 -35.82 -2.84
CA SER A 179 -8.27 -36.69 -3.41
C SER A 179 -7.93 -37.17 -4.83
N CYS A 180 -7.09 -36.44 -5.56
CA CYS A 180 -6.62 -36.85 -6.88
C CYS A 180 -5.71 -38.09 -6.79
N PHE A 181 -4.97 -38.25 -5.69
CA PHE A 181 -4.06 -39.38 -5.47
C PHE A 181 -4.76 -40.63 -4.93
N ASP A 182 -5.96 -40.52 -4.34
CA ASP A 182 -6.77 -41.65 -3.90
C ASP A 182 -6.92 -42.70 -5.02
N THR A 183 -7.22 -42.24 -6.24
CA THR A 183 -7.40 -43.12 -7.41
C THR A 183 -6.11 -43.77 -7.86
N PHE A 184 -4.98 -43.07 -7.77
CA PHE A 184 -3.66 -43.61 -8.11
C PHE A 184 -3.31 -44.77 -7.18
N PHE A 185 -3.38 -44.55 -5.87
CA PHE A 185 -3.02 -45.55 -4.86
C PHE A 185 -4.02 -46.71 -4.82
N ALA A 186 -5.32 -46.45 -4.95
CA ALA A 186 -6.32 -47.51 -5.08
C ALA A 186 -6.07 -48.39 -6.32
N THR A 187 -5.69 -47.79 -7.46
CA THR A 187 -5.35 -48.55 -8.69
C THR A 187 -4.06 -49.36 -8.50
N LEU A 188 -3.05 -48.78 -7.86
CA LEU A 188 -1.79 -49.47 -7.60
C LEU A 188 -2.01 -50.69 -6.70
N LEU A 189 -2.72 -50.51 -5.57
CA LEU A 189 -3.06 -51.60 -4.64
C LEU A 189 -3.94 -52.66 -5.31
N GLY A 190 -4.91 -52.25 -6.13
CA GLY A 190 -5.76 -53.18 -6.89
C GLY A 190 -4.97 -54.09 -7.85
N LYS A 191 -3.87 -53.60 -8.44
CA LYS A 191 -2.97 -54.41 -9.27
C LYS A 191 -2.18 -55.44 -8.47
N TRP A 192 -1.80 -55.12 -7.23
CA TRP A 192 -1.00 -56.00 -6.38
C TRP A 192 -1.84 -57.02 -5.61
N TYR A 193 -3.12 -56.73 -5.37
CA TYR A 193 -4.04 -57.58 -4.62
C TYR A 193 -4.08 -59.07 -5.08
N PRO A 194 -4.10 -59.41 -6.38
CA PRO A 194 -4.09 -60.81 -6.81
C PRO A 194 -2.87 -61.61 -6.33
N TYR A 195 -1.67 -61.01 -6.39
CA TYR A 195 -0.43 -61.66 -5.96
C TYR A 195 -0.39 -61.91 -4.46
N ILE A 196 -0.89 -60.93 -3.71
CA ILE A 196 -1.04 -61.03 -2.26
C ILE A 196 -2.01 -62.15 -1.91
N LYS A 197 -3.15 -62.21 -2.61
CA LYS A 197 -4.14 -63.27 -2.42
C LYS A 197 -3.56 -64.65 -2.74
N ASP A 198 -2.80 -64.80 -3.83
CA ASP A 198 -2.14 -66.06 -4.17
C ASP A 198 -1.15 -66.48 -3.06
N GLY A 199 -0.41 -65.54 -2.47
CA GLY A 199 0.45 -65.80 -1.32
C GLY A 199 -0.32 -66.25 -0.06
N ILE A 200 -1.48 -65.66 0.20
CA ILE A 200 -2.37 -66.04 1.31
C ILE A 200 -2.97 -67.44 1.08
N ASP A 201 -3.44 -67.71 -0.14
CA ASP A 201 -4.01 -69.01 -0.49
C ASP A 201 -2.94 -70.12 -0.37
N MET A 202 -1.70 -69.85 -0.81
CA MET A 202 -0.55 -70.74 -0.58
C MET A 202 -0.27 -70.95 0.92
N ALA A 203 -0.29 -69.89 1.73
CA ALA A 203 -0.13 -69.98 3.18
C ALA A 203 -1.20 -70.87 3.84
N LYS A 204 -2.46 -70.78 3.41
CA LYS A 204 -3.55 -71.65 3.89
C LYS A 204 -3.33 -73.10 3.51
N ASP A 205 -2.87 -73.36 2.29
CA ASP A 205 -2.54 -74.71 1.85
C ASP A 205 -1.41 -75.31 2.71
N PHE A 206 -0.39 -74.53 3.08
CA PHE A 206 0.66 -74.98 4.00
C PHE A 206 0.10 -75.36 5.38
N GLN A 207 -0.80 -74.55 5.94
CA GLN A 207 -1.46 -74.85 7.23
C GLN A 207 -2.30 -76.15 7.19
N GLN A 208 -2.88 -76.49 6.03
CA GLN A 208 -3.70 -77.69 5.86
C GLN A 208 -2.85 -78.94 5.50
N SER A 209 -1.72 -78.75 4.82
CA SER A 209 -0.86 -79.85 4.32
C SER A 209 -0.20 -80.69 5.40
N GLY A 210 -0.04 -80.16 6.62
CA GLY A 210 0.42 -80.92 7.79
C GLY A 210 -0.54 -82.01 8.26
N LYS A 211 -1.80 -82.02 7.78
CA LYS A 211 -2.85 -82.96 8.23
C LYS A 211 -3.06 -84.16 7.31
N THR A 212 -2.48 -84.18 6.11
CA THR A 212 -2.53 -85.35 5.21
C THR A 212 -1.33 -85.38 4.28
N LEU A 213 -0.49 -86.40 4.41
CA LEU A 213 0.47 -86.78 3.37
C LEU A 213 -0.30 -87.04 2.06
N PRO A 214 0.11 -86.47 0.92
CA PRO A 214 -0.44 -86.87 -0.37
C PRO A 214 -0.27 -88.38 -0.53
N LYS A 215 -1.36 -89.12 -0.79
CA LYS A 215 -1.27 -90.50 -1.23
C LYS A 215 -0.47 -90.49 -2.53
N LEU A 216 0.79 -90.94 -2.47
CA LEU A 216 1.60 -91.19 -3.66
C LEU A 216 0.80 -92.09 -4.60
N PRO A 217 0.67 -91.74 -5.90
CA PRO A 217 0.02 -92.63 -6.85
C PRO A 217 0.78 -93.96 -6.87
N GLU A 218 0.04 -95.08 -6.76
CA GLU A 218 0.59 -96.44 -6.87
C GLU A 218 1.28 -96.59 -8.23
N LYS A 219 2.61 -96.37 -8.27
CA LYS A 219 3.40 -96.73 -9.44
C LYS A 219 3.45 -98.25 -9.52
N GLN A 220 2.93 -98.78 -10.63
CA GLN A 220 3.04 -100.19 -11.03
C GLN A 220 4.47 -100.70 -10.81
N LYS A 221 4.61 -101.71 -9.95
CA LYS A 221 5.87 -102.35 -9.60
C LYS A 221 6.47 -103.03 -10.84
N LYS A 222 7.47 -102.43 -11.48
CA LYS A 222 8.40 -103.18 -12.33
C LYS A 222 9.31 -104.03 -11.43
N GLN A 223 9.35 -105.34 -11.66
CA GLN A 223 10.25 -106.27 -10.98
C GLN A 223 11.70 -105.82 -11.21
N LYS A 224 12.37 -105.39 -10.13
CA LYS A 224 13.82 -105.13 -10.13
C LYS A 224 14.53 -106.40 -9.70
N LYS A 225 15.56 -106.80 -10.47
CA LYS A 225 16.47 -107.91 -10.14
C LYS A 225 17.05 -107.73 -8.72
N LEU A 226 17.10 -108.83 -7.98
CA LEU A 226 17.69 -108.93 -6.65
C LEU A 226 19.18 -108.60 -6.73
N VAL A 227 19.54 -107.38 -6.29
CA VAL A 227 20.89 -107.06 -5.87
C VAL A 227 20.94 -107.35 -4.37
N VAL A 228 21.78 -108.29 -3.95
CA VAL A 228 22.03 -108.56 -2.53
C VAL A 228 22.65 -107.30 -1.92
N ARG A 229 21.84 -106.53 -1.19
CA ARG A 229 22.32 -105.36 -0.44
C ARG A 229 23.01 -105.83 0.83
N LEU A 230 24.10 -105.16 1.20
CA LEU A 230 24.71 -105.30 2.52
C LEU A 230 23.64 -105.09 3.60
N LYS A 231 23.77 -105.79 4.74
CA LYS A 231 22.92 -105.56 5.92
C LYS A 231 23.03 -104.09 6.31
N GLY A 232 22.00 -103.31 6.00
CA GLY A 232 21.87 -101.95 6.50
C GLY A 232 21.67 -101.96 8.01
N ARG A 233 21.81 -100.79 8.64
CA ARG A 233 21.31 -100.57 10.00
C ARG A 233 19.95 -99.87 9.93
N ASP A 234 19.07 -100.22 10.84
CA ASP A 234 17.87 -99.43 11.07
C ASP A 234 18.25 -98.14 11.78
N VAL A 235 17.88 -97.01 11.19
CA VAL A 235 17.98 -95.70 11.83
C VAL A 235 16.57 -95.29 12.23
N THR A 236 16.27 -95.33 13.52
CA THR A 236 15.01 -94.81 14.05
C THR A 236 15.06 -93.30 14.00
N TYR A 237 14.26 -92.70 13.13
CA TYR A 237 14.09 -91.25 13.11
C TYR A 237 13.27 -90.80 14.32
N ARG A 238 13.70 -89.67 14.89
CA ARG A 238 13.00 -88.95 15.95
C ARG A 238 11.60 -88.53 15.51
N LYS A 239 10.57 -88.81 16.32
CA LYS A 239 9.17 -88.44 16.06
C LYS A 239 8.82 -87.03 16.57
N ASP A 240 9.70 -86.42 17.36
CA ASP A 240 9.61 -85.07 17.91
C ASP A 240 10.02 -83.97 16.92
N LEU A 241 10.28 -84.30 15.65
CA LEU A 241 10.64 -83.33 14.63
C LEU A 241 9.85 -83.54 13.33
N PRO A 242 9.58 -82.46 12.56
CA PRO A 242 8.98 -82.57 11.24
C PRO A 242 9.78 -83.48 10.30
N SER A 243 9.09 -84.15 9.38
CA SER A 243 9.75 -85.02 8.39
C SER A 243 10.58 -84.22 7.37
N PHE A 244 10.29 -82.92 7.21
CA PHE A 244 11.08 -81.99 6.43
C PHE A 244 11.32 -80.72 7.24
N LEU A 245 12.60 -80.36 7.41
CA LEU A 245 13.01 -79.17 8.14
C LEU A 245 14.29 -78.62 7.53
N ILE A 246 14.23 -77.38 7.05
CA ILE A 246 15.40 -76.53 6.79
C ILE A 246 15.47 -75.52 7.93
N ARG A 247 16.47 -75.66 8.80
CA ARG A 247 16.64 -74.78 9.96
C ARG A 247 17.05 -73.38 9.57
N GLU A 248 17.90 -73.26 8.56
CA GLU A 248 18.49 -72.01 8.14
C GLU A 248 18.91 -72.07 6.67
N ILE A 249 18.59 -71.04 5.92
CA ILE A 249 19.09 -70.74 4.58
C ILE A 249 19.77 -69.40 4.66
N ARG A 250 21.01 -69.31 4.17
CA ARG A 250 21.72 -68.04 3.99
C ARG A 250 21.92 -67.77 2.51
N LEU A 251 21.67 -66.52 2.12
CA LEU A 251 21.85 -65.97 0.79
C LEU A 251 22.84 -64.83 0.88
N GLY A 252 23.81 -64.79 -0.04
CA GLY A 252 24.86 -63.78 -0.02
C GLY A 252 25.45 -63.57 -1.41
N GLY A 253 25.65 -62.31 -1.80
CA GLY A 253 26.31 -61.94 -3.04
C GLY A 253 26.75 -60.48 -3.00
N ASN A 254 27.96 -60.20 -3.47
CA ASN A 254 28.50 -58.84 -3.47
C ASN A 254 29.22 -58.56 -4.80
N SER A 255 28.94 -57.41 -5.40
CA SER A 255 29.61 -56.90 -6.59
C SER A 255 29.77 -55.38 -6.46
N PRO A 256 30.92 -54.92 -5.92
CA PRO A 256 31.20 -53.50 -5.73
C PRO A 256 31.12 -52.70 -7.04
N ASP A 257 31.65 -53.25 -8.14
CA ASP A 257 31.68 -52.61 -9.46
C ASP A 257 30.28 -52.31 -10.01
N LYS A 258 29.27 -53.07 -9.56
CA LYS A 258 27.87 -52.92 -9.98
C LYS A 258 27.00 -52.25 -8.91
N LYS A 259 27.61 -51.75 -7.83
CA LYS A 259 26.89 -51.23 -6.64
C LYS A 259 25.78 -52.19 -6.19
N PHE A 260 26.13 -53.47 -6.12
CA PHE A 260 25.19 -54.54 -5.80
C PHE A 260 25.67 -55.32 -4.58
N SER A 261 24.80 -55.50 -3.60
CA SER A 261 24.99 -56.47 -2.52
C SER A 261 23.64 -57.05 -2.10
N ILE A 262 23.58 -58.35 -1.86
CA ILE A 262 22.43 -59.03 -1.29
C ILE A 262 22.89 -59.87 -0.11
N GLU A 263 22.18 -59.76 1.00
CA GLU A 263 22.35 -60.61 2.17
C GLU A 263 20.95 -61.03 2.64
N GLY A 264 20.76 -62.29 2.97
CA GLY A 264 19.47 -62.73 3.46
C GLY A 264 19.57 -64.01 4.25
N THR A 265 18.66 -64.17 5.21
CA THR A 265 18.57 -65.38 6.02
C THR A 265 17.11 -65.77 6.17
N VAL A 266 16.82 -67.08 6.04
CA VAL A 266 15.49 -67.66 6.28
C VAL A 266 15.62 -68.81 7.25
N PHE A 267 14.76 -68.87 8.25
CA PHE A 267 14.76 -69.88 9.30
C PHE A 267 13.50 -70.74 9.28
N ASN A 268 13.64 -71.98 9.76
CA ASN A 268 12.54 -72.86 10.18
C ASN A 268 11.53 -73.26 9.09
N ILE A 269 11.95 -73.37 7.82
CA ILE A 269 11.06 -73.91 6.76
C ILE A 269 10.79 -75.38 7.06
N CYS A 270 9.54 -75.73 7.34
CA CYS A 270 9.14 -77.09 7.67
C CYS A 270 7.76 -77.43 7.09
N ASN A 271 7.46 -78.72 7.08
CA ASN A 271 6.16 -79.22 6.65
C ASN A 271 5.16 -79.45 7.81
N ASP A 272 5.58 -79.21 9.06
CA ASP A 272 4.75 -79.31 10.25
C ASP A 272 5.18 -78.25 11.28
N ALA A 273 4.53 -77.08 11.22
CA ALA A 273 4.86 -75.93 12.06
C ALA A 273 4.44 -76.12 13.52
N ASP A 274 3.39 -76.92 13.78
CA ASP A 274 2.91 -77.21 15.13
C ASP A 274 3.93 -78.10 15.88
N LEU A 275 4.49 -79.11 15.20
CA LEU A 275 5.52 -79.99 15.79
C LEU A 275 6.85 -79.27 16.04
N LEU A 276 7.21 -78.30 15.19
CA LEU A 276 8.42 -77.49 15.39
C LEU A 276 8.25 -76.40 16.47
N ASP A 277 7.01 -75.95 16.69
CA ASP A 277 6.62 -74.79 17.52
C ASP A 277 7.43 -73.51 17.23
N LYS A 278 7.76 -73.28 15.96
CA LYS A 278 8.47 -72.07 15.51
C LYS A 278 7.87 -71.56 14.20
N PRO A 279 7.70 -70.23 14.06
CA PRO A 279 7.33 -69.64 12.79
C PRO A 279 8.50 -69.67 11.80
N ILE A 280 8.17 -69.55 10.52
CA ILE A 280 9.14 -69.22 9.48
C ILE A 280 9.44 -67.73 9.60
N THR A 281 10.72 -67.38 9.66
CA THR A 281 11.15 -65.97 9.75
C THR A 281 12.32 -65.75 8.82
N GLY A 282 12.43 -64.57 8.24
CA GLY A 282 13.62 -64.23 7.48
C GLY A 282 13.71 -62.76 7.14
N GLY A 283 14.87 -62.41 6.60
CA GLY A 283 15.19 -61.07 6.17
C GLY A 283 16.01 -61.10 4.88
N ILE A 284 15.84 -60.11 4.03
CA ILE A 284 16.69 -59.85 2.86
C ILE A 284 17.02 -58.35 2.84
N ASP A 285 18.30 -58.04 2.84
CA ASP A 285 18.87 -56.73 2.59
C ASP A 285 19.48 -56.72 1.17
N LEU A 286 19.09 -55.75 0.36
CA LEU A 286 19.52 -55.63 -1.03
C LEU A 286 19.90 -54.18 -1.35
N LEU A 287 21.15 -53.98 -1.75
CA LEU A 287 21.64 -52.77 -2.39
C LEU A 287 21.75 -53.03 -3.89
N ARG A 288 21.16 -52.20 -4.73
CA ARG A 288 21.34 -52.28 -6.20
C ARG A 288 21.33 -50.91 -6.84
N GLY A 289 22.40 -50.54 -7.53
CA GLY A 289 22.44 -49.29 -8.31
C GLY A 289 22.19 -48.02 -7.49
N GLY A 290 22.42 -48.05 -6.17
CA GLY A 290 22.14 -46.93 -5.25
C GLY A 290 20.77 -46.97 -4.57
N TYR A 291 19.94 -47.99 -4.82
CA TYR A 291 18.70 -48.26 -4.11
C TYR A 291 18.93 -49.27 -2.99
N THR A 292 18.32 -49.02 -1.84
CA THR A 292 18.38 -49.91 -0.67
C THR A 292 17.00 -50.49 -0.41
N GLU A 293 16.93 -51.81 -0.30
CA GLU A 293 15.74 -52.60 0.00
C GLU A 293 16.01 -53.45 1.22
N LYS A 294 15.03 -53.47 2.12
CA LYS A 294 14.98 -54.40 3.23
C LYS A 294 13.62 -55.04 3.26
N LEU A 295 13.59 -56.36 3.34
CA LEU A 295 12.36 -57.14 3.52
C LEU A 295 12.55 -58.05 4.72
N ASP A 296 11.75 -57.86 5.76
CA ASP A 296 11.62 -58.79 6.87
C ASP A 296 10.28 -59.51 6.75
N PHE A 297 10.25 -60.82 6.90
CA PHE A 297 9.01 -61.60 6.82
C PHE A 297 8.87 -62.61 7.96
N LEU A 298 7.62 -62.83 8.35
CA LEU A 298 7.17 -63.83 9.29
C LEU A 298 5.98 -64.59 8.70
N GLY A 299 6.05 -65.92 8.76
CA GLY A 299 4.97 -66.83 8.44
C GLY A 299 4.71 -67.77 9.62
N ASP A 300 3.61 -67.56 10.35
CA ASP A 300 3.16 -68.40 11.46
C ASP A 300 1.99 -69.29 11.01
N PHE A 301 2.33 -70.47 10.48
CA PHE A 301 1.37 -71.45 9.94
C PHE A 301 0.97 -72.53 10.95
N ARG A 302 1.18 -72.27 12.24
CA ARG A 302 0.67 -73.13 13.31
C ARG A 302 -0.87 -73.14 13.32
N THR A 303 -1.46 -74.15 13.93
CA THR A 303 -2.93 -74.22 14.11
C THR A 303 -3.46 -73.05 14.95
N ASN A 304 -2.66 -72.54 15.90
CA ASN A 304 -3.00 -71.37 16.71
C ASN A 304 -1.83 -70.37 16.77
N PRO A 305 -1.69 -69.49 15.76
CA PRO A 305 -0.62 -68.51 15.73
C PRO A 305 -0.74 -67.49 16.86
N LYS A 306 0.40 -67.01 17.38
CA LYS A 306 0.43 -66.05 18.52
C LYS A 306 0.13 -64.61 18.09
N GLY A 307 0.13 -64.31 16.79
CA GLY A 307 -0.11 -62.99 16.21
C GLY A 307 -0.61 -63.10 14.77
N ASN A 308 -0.11 -62.22 13.89
CA ASN A 308 -0.37 -62.31 12.46
C ASN A 308 0.16 -63.64 11.89
N MET A 309 -0.62 -64.26 11.01
CA MET A 309 -0.20 -65.46 10.26
C MET A 309 0.88 -65.12 9.24
N VAL A 310 0.76 -63.95 8.61
CA VAL A 310 1.77 -63.40 7.72
C VAL A 310 2.04 -61.96 8.15
N ASP A 311 3.30 -61.59 8.26
CA ASP A 311 3.74 -60.22 8.52
C ASP A 311 4.98 -59.95 7.65
N VAL A 312 4.90 -58.96 6.77
CA VAL A 312 5.97 -58.59 5.85
C VAL A 312 6.24 -57.10 5.98
N ASN A 313 7.43 -56.76 6.43
CA ASN A 313 7.91 -55.38 6.53
C ASN A 313 8.87 -55.11 5.38
N PHE A 314 8.55 -54.12 4.57
CA PHE A 314 9.39 -53.67 3.47
C PHE A 314 9.84 -52.24 3.72
N THR A 315 11.14 -51.98 3.58
CA THR A 315 11.71 -50.64 3.51
C THR A 315 12.46 -50.50 2.20
N GLY A 316 12.11 -49.48 1.42
CA GLY A 316 12.80 -49.10 0.19
C GLY A 316 13.25 -47.66 0.27
N MET A 317 14.44 -47.33 -0.21
CA MET A 317 14.96 -45.96 -0.24
C MET A 317 15.44 -45.57 -1.64
N THR A 318 15.42 -44.25 -1.89
CA THR A 318 15.99 -43.54 -3.06
C THR A 318 15.39 -43.89 -4.43
N TYR A 319 14.18 -44.45 -4.49
CA TYR A 319 13.54 -44.79 -5.76
C TYR A 319 13.13 -43.56 -6.56
N PRO A 320 13.54 -43.40 -7.82
CA PRO A 320 12.89 -42.41 -8.68
C PRO A 320 11.42 -42.80 -8.83
N MET A 321 10.54 -41.91 -8.41
CA MET A 321 9.11 -42.15 -8.48
C MET A 321 8.40 -40.93 -9.08
N LYS A 322 7.47 -41.22 -9.97
CA LYS A 322 6.57 -40.25 -10.57
C LYS A 322 5.14 -40.62 -10.21
N LEU A 323 4.53 -39.83 -9.33
CA LEU A 323 3.11 -39.91 -9.02
C LEU A 323 2.36 -39.06 -10.02
N GLN A 324 1.70 -39.75 -10.95
CA GLN A 324 0.86 -39.11 -11.95
C GLN A 324 -0.49 -39.82 -12.00
N VAL A 325 -1.54 -39.03 -11.82
CA VAL A 325 -2.91 -39.50 -12.04
C VAL A 325 -3.05 -39.95 -13.50
N PRO A 326 -3.67 -41.11 -13.79
CA PRO A 326 -3.91 -41.56 -15.16
C PRO A 326 -4.60 -40.45 -15.99
N ASN A 327 -4.12 -40.23 -17.22
CA ASN A 327 -4.57 -39.14 -18.11
C ASN A 327 -4.37 -37.70 -17.60
N ALA A 328 -3.56 -37.46 -16.55
CA ALA A 328 -3.31 -36.11 -16.01
C ALA A 328 -2.89 -35.06 -17.06
N LYS A 329 -2.19 -35.46 -18.13
CA LYS A 329 -1.82 -34.55 -19.23
C LYS A 329 -3.02 -33.94 -19.98
N LYS A 330 -4.19 -34.57 -19.92
CA LYS A 330 -5.45 -34.08 -20.53
C LYS A 330 -6.29 -33.27 -19.54
N LEU A 331 -5.94 -33.29 -18.26
CA LEU A 331 -6.68 -32.70 -17.16
C LEU A 331 -5.93 -31.45 -16.68
N LYS A 332 -6.54 -30.28 -16.90
CA LYS A 332 -5.94 -28.99 -16.53
C LYS A 332 -5.87 -28.86 -15.00
N GLY A 333 -4.84 -28.19 -14.47
CA GLY A 333 -4.65 -28.00 -13.01
C GLY A 333 -4.24 -29.24 -12.21
N MET A 334 -4.23 -30.42 -12.83
CA MET A 334 -3.91 -31.68 -12.15
C MET A 334 -2.41 -31.77 -11.80
N PRO A 335 -2.05 -31.99 -10.52
CA PRO A 335 -0.66 -32.09 -10.12
C PRO A 335 -0.01 -33.42 -10.55
N THR A 336 1.28 -33.34 -10.87
CA THR A 336 2.20 -34.47 -11.06
C THR A 336 3.36 -34.26 -10.09
N ILE A 337 3.72 -35.31 -9.34
CA ILE A 337 4.83 -35.26 -8.40
C ILE A 337 5.95 -36.17 -8.92
N ASP A 338 7.12 -35.60 -9.16
CA ASP A 338 8.35 -36.32 -9.46
C ASP A 338 9.30 -36.22 -8.26
N GLY A 339 9.94 -37.31 -7.85
CA GLY A 339 10.86 -37.25 -6.71
C GLY A 339 11.59 -38.55 -6.41
N LYS A 340 12.32 -38.55 -5.29
CA LYS A 340 12.96 -39.76 -4.76
C LYS A 340 12.16 -40.29 -3.58
N ALA A 341 11.68 -41.53 -3.71
CA ALA A 341 10.81 -42.17 -2.75
C ALA A 341 11.58 -42.96 -1.69
N THR A 342 11.18 -42.77 -0.45
CA THR A 342 11.40 -43.68 0.67
C THR A 342 10.07 -44.31 1.03
N ILE A 343 10.01 -45.64 1.03
CA ILE A 343 8.81 -46.43 1.27
C ILE A 343 9.04 -47.27 2.51
N LYS A 344 8.10 -47.25 3.45
CA LYS A 344 8.02 -48.19 4.56
C LYS A 344 6.64 -48.81 4.54
N ALA A 345 6.54 -50.10 4.24
CA ALA A 345 5.28 -50.80 4.13
C ALA A 345 5.26 -52.00 5.08
N ASN A 346 4.11 -52.24 5.70
CA ASN A 346 3.79 -53.46 6.41
C ASN A 346 2.61 -54.11 5.72
N ILE A 347 2.72 -55.40 5.41
CA ILE A 347 1.66 -56.23 4.85
C ILE A 347 1.38 -57.33 5.87
N PHE A 348 0.12 -57.50 6.26
CA PHE A 348 -0.26 -58.50 7.25
C PHE A 348 -1.48 -59.31 6.83
N TYR A 349 -1.52 -60.55 7.34
CA TYR A 349 -2.67 -61.43 7.29
C TYR A 349 -2.90 -62.03 8.68
N ASP A 350 -4.08 -61.83 9.25
CA ASP A 350 -4.39 -62.30 10.61
C ASP A 350 -5.23 -63.60 10.63
N LYS A 351 -5.39 -64.15 11.83
CA LYS A 351 -6.18 -65.37 12.08
C LYS A 351 -7.68 -65.24 11.77
N ASN A 352 -8.20 -64.02 11.68
CA ASN A 352 -9.60 -63.74 11.35
C ASN A 352 -9.82 -63.60 9.84
N GLU A 353 -8.82 -63.99 9.04
CA GLU A 353 -8.78 -63.80 7.60
C GLU A 353 -8.80 -62.34 7.16
N LYS A 354 -8.37 -61.40 8.02
CA LYS A 354 -8.19 -60.00 7.65
C LYS A 354 -6.83 -59.82 7.00
N PHE A 355 -6.87 -59.28 5.79
CA PHE A 355 -5.70 -58.80 5.08
C PHE A 355 -5.57 -57.29 5.26
N GLY A 356 -4.36 -56.77 5.40
CA GLY A 356 -4.13 -55.34 5.39
C GLY A 356 -2.72 -54.91 4.99
N THR A 357 -2.60 -53.65 4.64
CA THR A 357 -1.34 -52.98 4.37
C THR A 357 -1.36 -51.58 4.95
N THR A 358 -0.28 -51.20 5.61
CA THR A 358 0.01 -49.81 5.98
C THR A 358 1.31 -49.41 5.31
N ALA A 359 1.35 -48.28 4.62
CA ALA A 359 2.56 -47.79 3.98
C ALA A 359 2.76 -46.30 4.21
N ALA A 360 3.94 -45.91 4.68
CA ALA A 360 4.42 -44.54 4.65
C ALA A 360 5.31 -44.36 3.42
N LEU A 361 5.01 -43.34 2.62
CA LEU A 361 5.73 -42.97 1.42
C LEU A 361 6.14 -41.51 1.52
N ILE A 362 7.45 -41.27 1.48
CA ILE A 362 8.06 -39.95 1.55
C ILE A 362 8.76 -39.67 0.23
N LEU A 363 8.45 -38.54 -0.40
CA LEU A 363 9.14 -38.04 -1.59
C LEU A 363 10.04 -36.87 -1.19
N ASP A 364 11.36 -37.09 -1.18
CA ASP A 364 12.37 -36.07 -0.86
C ASP A 364 13.66 -36.26 -1.69
N PRO A 365 14.04 -35.29 -2.55
CA PRO A 365 13.26 -34.10 -2.90
C PRO A 365 12.08 -34.47 -3.82
N ALA A 366 11.00 -33.70 -3.71
CA ALA A 366 9.84 -33.71 -4.57
C ALA A 366 9.82 -32.47 -5.47
N SER A 367 9.24 -32.63 -6.67
CA SER A 367 8.93 -31.56 -7.60
C SER A 367 7.49 -31.74 -8.04
N ILE A 368 6.65 -30.75 -7.73
CA ILE A 368 5.23 -30.77 -8.09
C ILE A 368 4.99 -29.80 -9.24
N THR A 369 4.34 -30.28 -10.30
CA THR A 369 3.98 -29.49 -11.48
C THR A 369 2.52 -29.73 -11.85
N ALA A 370 1.88 -28.77 -12.51
CA ALA A 370 0.52 -28.92 -13.00
C ALA A 370 0.36 -28.36 -14.42
N THR A 371 -0.59 -28.89 -15.17
CA THR A 371 -0.93 -28.38 -16.50
C THR A 371 -1.61 -27.02 -16.38
N SER A 372 -1.28 -26.07 -17.26
CA SER A 372 -1.84 -24.72 -17.24
C SER A 372 -3.35 -24.65 -17.46
N PHE A 373 -3.99 -23.65 -16.83
CA PHE A 373 -5.43 -23.37 -16.95
C PHE A 373 -5.72 -21.87 -16.97
N LYS A 374 -6.98 -21.52 -17.25
CA LYS A 374 -7.45 -20.13 -17.25
C LYS A 374 -8.35 -19.90 -16.01
N PRO A 375 -8.34 -18.70 -15.43
CA PRO A 375 -7.50 -17.54 -15.78
C PRO A 375 -6.01 -17.76 -15.50
N GLU A 376 -5.15 -17.13 -16.30
CA GLU A 376 -3.69 -17.36 -16.28
C GLU A 376 -3.04 -16.90 -14.97
N PHE A 377 -3.49 -15.78 -14.41
CA PHE A 377 -3.01 -15.30 -13.11
C PHE A 377 -3.25 -16.31 -11.97
N ILE A 378 -4.39 -17.03 -12.00
CA ILE A 378 -4.72 -18.06 -11.01
C ILE A 378 -3.76 -19.24 -11.14
N TYR A 379 -3.48 -19.66 -12.38
CA TYR A 379 -2.51 -20.71 -12.64
C TYR A 379 -1.10 -20.31 -12.18
N ASP A 380 -0.65 -19.08 -12.44
CA ASP A 380 0.68 -18.62 -12.04
C ASP A 380 0.86 -18.59 -10.51
N LEU A 381 -0.20 -18.24 -9.77
CA LEU A 381 -0.21 -18.33 -8.30
C LEU A 381 -0.09 -19.79 -7.85
N TYR A 382 -0.90 -20.67 -8.41
CA TYR A 382 -0.89 -22.09 -8.09
C TYR A 382 0.44 -22.76 -8.41
N ALA A 383 1.00 -22.51 -9.60
CA ALA A 383 2.30 -23.05 -10.02
C ALA A 383 3.43 -22.59 -9.10
N ARG A 384 3.42 -21.33 -8.65
CA ARG A 384 4.38 -20.82 -7.65
C ARG A 384 4.25 -21.54 -6.32
N VAL A 385 3.04 -21.81 -5.85
CA VAL A 385 2.82 -22.57 -4.61
C VAL A 385 3.37 -23.98 -4.74
N LEU A 386 3.02 -24.71 -5.82
CA LEU A 386 3.53 -26.06 -6.06
C LEU A 386 5.06 -26.11 -6.10
N ALA A 387 5.70 -25.11 -6.69
CA ALA A 387 7.16 -25.03 -6.78
C ALA A 387 7.87 -24.83 -5.43
N THR A 388 7.15 -24.45 -4.37
CA THR A 388 7.72 -24.34 -3.01
C THR A 388 7.70 -25.65 -2.22
N ILE A 389 6.97 -26.66 -2.72
CA ILE A 389 6.80 -27.94 -2.03
C ILE A 389 7.90 -28.90 -2.47
N ASN A 390 8.84 -29.14 -1.57
CA ASN A 390 10.03 -29.97 -1.83
C ASN A 390 9.96 -31.35 -1.17
N GLU A 391 8.96 -31.60 -0.34
CA GLU A 391 8.78 -32.85 0.39
C GLU A 391 7.29 -33.17 0.43
N VAL A 392 6.94 -34.43 0.14
CA VAL A 392 5.54 -34.89 0.20
C VAL A 392 5.47 -36.22 0.92
N ASP A 393 4.60 -36.28 1.91
CA ASP A 393 4.34 -37.48 2.69
C ASP A 393 2.97 -38.04 2.35
N PHE A 394 2.89 -39.36 2.25
CA PHE A 394 1.67 -40.12 2.11
C PHE A 394 1.65 -41.25 3.16
N ASP A 395 0.60 -41.29 3.96
CA ASP A 395 0.27 -42.42 4.82
C ASP A 395 -0.92 -43.17 4.20
N ILE A 396 -0.69 -44.42 3.84
CA ILE A 396 -1.61 -45.24 3.05
C ILE A 396 -2.07 -46.40 3.90
N GLY A 397 -3.38 -46.51 4.11
CA GLY A 397 -4.04 -47.63 4.75
C GLY A 397 -4.86 -48.43 3.75
N PHE A 398 -4.77 -49.76 3.80
CA PHE A 398 -5.63 -50.67 3.07
C PHE A 398 -6.00 -51.86 3.94
N ALA A 399 -7.28 -52.24 3.96
CA ALA A 399 -7.71 -53.45 4.63
C ALA A 399 -8.80 -54.17 3.85
N TYR A 400 -8.82 -55.49 3.94
CA TYR A 400 -9.85 -56.33 3.37
C TYR A 400 -10.17 -57.48 4.31
N SER A 401 -11.45 -57.64 4.65
CA SER A 401 -11.97 -58.86 5.29
C SER A 401 -13.22 -59.34 4.56
N LYS A 402 -13.56 -60.63 4.69
CA LYS A 402 -14.80 -61.18 4.11
C LYS A 402 -16.06 -60.54 4.70
N GLN A 403 -15.97 -59.94 5.88
CA GLN A 403 -17.09 -59.37 6.63
C GLN A 403 -17.20 -57.84 6.44
N ASP A 404 -16.08 -57.11 6.49
CA ASP A 404 -16.03 -55.64 6.54
C ASP A 404 -15.86 -54.96 5.16
N LYS A 405 -15.75 -55.76 4.09
CA LYS A 405 -15.45 -55.29 2.72
C LYS A 405 -14.06 -54.63 2.65
N LEU A 406 -13.80 -53.92 1.54
CA LEU A 406 -12.53 -53.25 1.23
C LEU A 406 -12.55 -51.85 1.83
N ASP A 407 -11.50 -51.51 2.58
CA ASP A 407 -11.27 -50.22 3.22
C ASP A 407 -9.94 -49.62 2.71
N PHE A 408 -9.95 -48.32 2.43
CA PHE A 408 -8.80 -47.57 1.90
C PHE A 408 -8.78 -46.17 2.50
N ASP A 409 -7.63 -45.80 3.05
CA ASP A 409 -7.37 -44.49 3.64
C ASP A 409 -6.06 -43.89 3.11
N LEU A 410 -6.05 -42.58 2.90
CA LEU A 410 -4.90 -41.82 2.43
C LEU A 410 -4.84 -40.49 3.17
N ASP A 411 -3.81 -40.32 4.01
CA ASP A 411 -3.44 -39.02 4.57
C ASP A 411 -2.19 -38.49 3.86
N THR A 412 -2.13 -37.17 3.70
CA THR A 412 -0.97 -36.50 3.09
C THR A 412 -0.82 -35.08 3.58
N ASN A 413 0.43 -34.64 3.70
CA ASN A 413 0.76 -33.28 4.08
C ASN A 413 0.56 -32.25 2.95
N VAL A 414 0.33 -32.69 1.70
CA VAL A 414 0.41 -31.82 0.51
C VAL A 414 -0.64 -30.70 0.50
N ASP A 415 -1.87 -30.99 0.94
CA ASP A 415 -2.94 -29.99 0.96
C ASP A 415 -2.65 -28.91 1.99
N ARG A 416 -2.17 -29.28 3.18
CA ARG A 416 -1.74 -28.32 4.22
C ARG A 416 -0.61 -27.43 3.70
N GLN A 417 0.32 -28.00 2.95
CA GLN A 417 1.41 -27.23 2.33
C GLN A 417 0.89 -26.27 1.25
N ILE A 418 -0.08 -26.70 0.43
CA ILE A 418 -0.73 -25.85 -0.58
C ILE A 418 -1.51 -24.71 0.08
N VAL A 419 -2.33 -24.98 1.10
CA VAL A 419 -3.10 -23.95 1.80
C VAL A 419 -2.16 -22.90 2.41
N ARG A 420 -1.09 -23.32 3.09
CA ARG A 420 -0.09 -22.41 3.64
C ARG A 420 0.63 -21.61 2.56
N GLY A 421 1.01 -22.28 1.47
CA GLY A 421 1.65 -21.64 0.31
C GLY A 421 0.73 -20.62 -0.35
N LEU A 422 -0.54 -20.94 -0.55
CA LEU A 422 -1.56 -20.03 -1.09
C LEU A 422 -1.75 -18.83 -0.18
N LYS A 423 -1.93 -19.02 1.14
CA LYS A 423 -2.03 -17.94 2.11
C LYS A 423 -0.81 -17.00 2.02
N LYS A 424 0.40 -17.56 1.92
CA LYS A 424 1.64 -16.79 1.80
C LYS A 424 1.72 -16.01 0.48
N VAL A 425 1.57 -16.68 -0.66
CA VAL A 425 1.69 -16.04 -1.99
C VAL A 425 0.60 -14.98 -2.18
N MET A 426 -0.63 -15.25 -1.75
CA MET A 426 -1.69 -14.24 -1.75
C MET A 426 -1.36 -13.06 -0.83
N SER A 427 -0.85 -13.30 0.38
CA SER A 427 -0.42 -12.20 1.28
C SER A 427 0.62 -11.30 0.63
N GLU A 428 1.58 -11.89 -0.08
CA GLU A 428 2.63 -11.16 -0.81
C GLU A 428 2.05 -10.33 -1.96
N GLU A 429 1.15 -10.89 -2.78
CA GLU A 429 0.49 -10.11 -3.84
C GLU A 429 -0.40 -9.00 -3.26
N LEU A 430 -1.19 -9.29 -2.23
CA LEU A 430 -2.00 -8.29 -1.53
C LEU A 430 -1.15 -7.16 -0.96
N ALA A 431 0.02 -7.45 -0.41
CA ALA A 431 0.94 -6.42 0.08
C ALA A 431 1.45 -5.51 -1.05
N LYS A 432 1.76 -6.07 -2.23
CA LYS A 432 2.16 -5.26 -3.41
C LYS A 432 1.02 -4.37 -3.87
N ILE A 433 -0.20 -4.90 -3.92
CA ILE A 433 -1.40 -4.16 -4.35
C ILE A 433 -1.68 -3.01 -3.38
N LYS A 434 -1.62 -3.27 -2.06
CA LYS A 434 -1.75 -2.24 -1.02
C LYS A 434 -0.75 -1.12 -1.24
N LYS A 435 0.54 -1.47 -1.42
CA LYS A 435 1.61 -0.50 -1.64
C LYS A 435 1.42 0.30 -2.93
N GLN A 436 0.97 -0.35 -4.00
CA GLN A 436 0.72 0.31 -5.29
C GLN A 436 -0.49 1.25 -5.20
N LEU A 437 -1.57 0.83 -4.55
CA LEU A 437 -2.75 1.65 -4.32
C LEU A 437 -2.42 2.88 -3.46
N GLU A 438 -1.69 2.71 -2.36
CA GLU A 438 -1.24 3.83 -1.52
C GLU A 438 -0.40 4.82 -2.33
N LYS A 439 0.55 4.33 -3.11
CA LYS A 439 1.41 5.19 -3.93
C LYS A 439 0.61 5.96 -4.98
N GLU A 440 -0.25 5.29 -5.72
CA GLU A 440 -1.01 5.89 -6.82
C GLU A 440 -2.03 6.92 -6.29
N VAL A 441 -2.73 6.58 -5.21
CA VAL A 441 -3.69 7.50 -4.56
C VAL A 441 -2.97 8.72 -3.99
N ASN A 442 -1.87 8.53 -3.25
CA ASN A 442 -1.13 9.66 -2.68
C ASN A 442 -0.59 10.56 -3.78
N SER A 443 0.00 9.99 -4.84
CA SER A 443 0.49 10.77 -5.99
C SER A 443 -0.63 11.56 -6.65
N ARG A 444 -1.82 10.98 -6.80
CA ARG A 444 -2.96 11.65 -7.43
C ARG A 444 -3.55 12.74 -6.54
N LEU A 445 -3.70 12.49 -5.23
CA LEU A 445 -4.15 13.49 -4.26
C LEU A 445 -3.16 14.64 -4.13
N GLU A 446 -1.84 14.36 -4.13
CA GLU A 446 -0.79 15.38 -4.12
C GLU A 446 -0.83 16.25 -5.37
N GLN A 447 -0.97 15.65 -6.55
CA GLN A 447 -1.07 16.40 -7.81
C GLN A 447 -2.29 17.33 -7.78
N ILE A 448 -3.47 16.81 -7.44
CA ILE A 448 -4.69 17.62 -7.39
C ILE A 448 -4.56 18.73 -6.34
N SER A 449 -4.01 18.41 -5.16
CA SER A 449 -3.79 19.40 -4.09
C SER A 449 -2.79 20.49 -4.50
N SER A 450 -1.72 20.15 -5.24
CA SER A 450 -0.75 21.12 -5.73
C SER A 450 -1.36 22.07 -6.77
N GLU A 451 -2.16 21.53 -7.70
CA GLU A 451 -2.89 22.33 -8.68
C GLU A 451 -3.89 23.27 -8.00
N PHE A 452 -4.58 22.79 -6.97
CA PHE A 452 -5.50 23.59 -6.16
C PHE A 452 -4.79 24.71 -5.39
N SER A 453 -3.71 24.41 -4.66
CA SER A 453 -2.93 25.39 -3.89
C SER A 453 -2.43 26.54 -4.76
N LYS A 454 -2.02 26.28 -6.00
CA LYS A 454 -1.62 27.34 -6.95
C LYS A 454 -2.73 28.34 -7.25
N GLN A 455 -3.99 27.89 -7.28
CA GLN A 455 -5.13 28.80 -7.50
C GLN A 455 -5.42 29.64 -6.24
N VAL A 456 -5.30 29.04 -5.05
CA VAL A 456 -5.40 29.77 -3.77
C VAL A 456 -4.30 30.83 -3.67
N GLU A 457 -3.06 30.50 -4.05
CA GLU A 457 -1.93 31.43 -4.07
C GLU A 457 -2.15 32.61 -5.03
N LYS A 458 -2.70 32.35 -6.23
CA LYS A 458 -3.04 33.44 -7.17
C LYS A 458 -4.05 34.42 -6.57
N TYR A 459 -5.12 33.91 -5.96
CA TYR A 459 -6.14 34.75 -5.32
C TYR A 459 -5.57 35.53 -4.13
N THR A 460 -4.85 34.85 -3.23
CA THR A 460 -4.26 35.50 -2.04
C THR A 460 -3.17 36.51 -2.39
N GLY A 461 -2.50 36.38 -3.54
CA GLY A 461 -1.56 37.37 -4.06
C GLY A 461 -2.17 38.75 -4.31
N MET A 462 -3.47 38.83 -4.62
CA MET A 462 -4.19 40.09 -4.82
C MET A 462 -4.31 40.93 -3.53
N LYS A 463 -4.30 40.28 -2.37
CA LYS A 463 -4.45 40.91 -1.05
C LYS A 463 -3.43 42.02 -0.84
N THR A 464 -2.17 41.79 -1.20
CA THR A 464 -1.09 42.77 -1.03
C THR A 464 -1.36 44.04 -1.82
N ILE A 465 -1.91 43.91 -3.03
CA ILE A 465 -2.21 45.06 -3.90
C ILE A 465 -3.34 45.90 -3.27
N VAL A 466 -4.41 45.26 -2.83
CA VAL A 466 -5.57 45.92 -2.21
C VAL A 466 -5.15 46.74 -0.98
N PHE A 467 -4.42 46.14 -0.04
CA PHE A 467 -4.01 46.86 1.17
C PHE A 467 -2.95 47.93 0.90
N THR A 468 -2.10 47.75 -0.12
CA THR A 468 -1.15 48.79 -0.54
C THR A 468 -1.89 50.03 -1.06
N ASN A 469 -2.91 49.84 -1.90
CA ASN A 469 -3.71 50.94 -2.43
C ASN A 469 -4.39 51.76 -1.31
N VAL A 470 -4.97 51.10 -0.31
CA VAL A 470 -5.55 51.77 0.87
C VAL A 470 -4.48 52.54 1.66
N SER A 471 -3.31 51.93 1.88
CA SER A 471 -2.20 52.57 2.59
C SER A 471 -1.65 53.80 1.86
N ASP A 472 -1.52 53.71 0.53
CA ASP A 472 -1.03 54.82 -0.30
C ASP A 472 -2.00 56.00 -0.27
N LEU A 473 -3.31 55.74 -0.35
CA LEU A 473 -4.34 56.79 -0.27
C LEU A 473 -4.33 57.50 1.10
N LYS A 474 -4.19 56.74 2.20
CA LYS A 474 -4.01 57.30 3.55
C LYS A 474 -2.79 58.21 3.63
N SER A 475 -1.68 57.79 3.03
CA SER A 475 -0.47 58.60 2.93
C SER A 475 -0.70 59.89 2.15
N PHE A 476 -1.42 59.82 1.02
CA PHE A 476 -1.75 61.01 0.22
C PHE A 476 -2.63 62.02 0.96
N VAL A 477 -3.62 61.56 1.74
CA VAL A 477 -4.44 62.43 2.58
C VAL A 477 -3.58 63.13 3.63
N ALA A 478 -2.66 62.41 4.28
CA ALA A 478 -1.73 62.99 5.26
C ALA A 478 -0.76 63.99 4.63
N ASP A 479 -0.26 63.72 3.43
CA ASP A 479 0.61 64.62 2.67
C ASP A 479 -0.10 65.93 2.31
N LEU A 480 -1.36 65.85 1.83
CA LEU A 480 -2.18 67.02 1.54
C LEU A 480 -2.51 67.82 2.81
N ASP A 481 -2.81 67.16 3.92
CA ASP A 481 -3.07 67.82 5.21
C ASP A 481 -1.84 68.59 5.73
N ASN A 482 -0.66 67.99 5.59
CA ASN A 482 0.60 68.65 5.93
C ASN A 482 0.88 69.86 5.03
N GLN A 483 0.60 69.77 3.72
CA GLN A 483 0.77 70.91 2.82
C GLN A 483 -0.26 72.02 3.09
N GLN A 484 -1.51 71.67 3.39
CA GLN A 484 -2.56 72.61 3.80
C GLN A 484 -2.12 73.40 5.04
N LYS A 485 -1.57 72.73 6.06
CA LYS A 485 -1.01 73.37 7.27
C LYS A 485 0.16 74.30 6.98
N LYS A 486 1.08 73.91 6.08
CA LYS A 486 2.20 74.78 5.65
C LYS A 486 1.68 76.02 4.93
N LEU A 487 0.71 75.84 4.05
CA LEU A 487 0.11 76.92 3.27
C LEU A 487 -0.62 77.93 4.16
N GLN A 488 -1.42 77.46 5.12
CA GLN A 488 -2.09 78.32 6.12
C GLN A 488 -1.09 79.16 6.91
N LYS A 489 0.04 78.58 7.34
CA LYS A 489 1.09 79.33 8.02
C LYS A 489 1.71 80.42 7.15
N GLU A 490 1.86 80.19 5.84
CA GLU A 490 2.43 81.18 4.94
C GLU A 490 1.43 82.30 4.61
N ILE A 491 0.15 81.96 4.47
CA ILE A 491 -0.97 82.92 4.40
C ILE A 491 -0.96 83.83 5.64
N GLU A 492 -0.87 83.26 6.85
CA GLU A 492 -0.80 84.05 8.09
C GLU A 492 0.40 85.01 8.11
N LYS A 493 1.57 84.56 7.65
CA LYS A 493 2.76 85.43 7.55
C LYS A 493 2.57 86.55 6.53
N MET A 494 2.00 86.26 5.37
CA MET A 494 1.81 87.26 4.31
C MET A 494 0.75 88.28 4.71
N VAL A 495 -0.34 87.85 5.35
CA VAL A 495 -1.35 88.75 5.95
C VAL A 495 -0.70 89.66 6.98
N LYS A 496 0.13 89.13 7.90
CA LYS A 496 0.88 89.95 8.87
C LYS A 496 1.78 90.97 8.18
N LYS A 497 2.55 90.56 7.17
CA LYS A 497 3.42 91.47 6.40
C LYS A 497 2.64 92.59 5.71
N GLU A 498 1.50 92.28 5.10
CA GLU A 498 0.70 93.28 4.38
C GLU A 498 0.01 94.25 5.37
N VAL A 499 -0.48 93.74 6.51
CA VAL A 499 -1.00 94.56 7.61
C VAL A 499 0.09 95.47 8.18
N ASP A 500 1.28 94.94 8.46
CA ASP A 500 2.42 95.74 8.95
C ASP A 500 2.84 96.81 7.93
N LYS A 501 2.83 96.50 6.63
CA LYS A 501 3.11 97.45 5.56
C LYS A 501 2.05 98.55 5.47
N GLN A 502 0.77 98.22 5.64
CA GLN A 502 -0.33 99.19 5.71
C GLN A 502 -0.20 100.08 6.96
N ILE A 503 0.10 99.51 8.13
CA ILE A 503 0.35 100.24 9.37
C ILE A 503 1.56 101.18 9.22
N ASN A 504 2.65 100.71 8.60
CA ASN A 504 3.85 101.52 8.40
C ASN A 504 3.63 102.63 7.37
N LYS A 505 2.88 102.38 6.28
CA LYS A 505 2.45 103.45 5.37
C LYS A 505 1.57 104.48 6.07
N ALA A 506 0.61 104.04 6.87
CA ALA A 506 -0.23 104.94 7.66
C ALA A 506 0.58 105.75 8.69
N LYS A 507 1.61 105.14 9.30
CA LYS A 507 2.56 105.83 10.18
C LYS A 507 3.44 106.82 9.43
N GLU A 508 3.96 106.48 8.25
CA GLU A 508 4.75 107.39 7.42
C GLU A 508 3.91 108.56 6.91
N GLU A 509 2.66 108.33 6.52
CA GLU A 509 1.72 109.38 6.13
C GLU A 509 1.35 110.27 7.32
N ALA A 510 1.11 109.68 8.49
CA ALA A 510 0.89 110.43 9.73
C ALA A 510 2.13 111.26 10.12
N GLN A 511 3.33 110.69 10.02
CA GLN A 511 4.60 111.39 10.31
C GLN A 511 4.82 112.54 9.31
N LYS A 512 4.56 112.34 8.01
CA LYS A 512 4.60 113.42 7.02
C LYS A 512 3.63 114.54 7.34
N GLN A 513 2.46 114.25 7.90
CA GLN A 513 1.52 115.29 8.36
C GLN A 513 2.04 116.02 9.61
N VAL A 514 2.65 115.29 10.57
CA VAL A 514 3.28 115.87 11.76
C VAL A 514 4.45 116.79 11.40
N ASP A 515 5.35 116.36 10.51
CA ASP A 515 6.51 117.15 10.07
C ASP A 515 6.06 118.44 9.34
N LYS A 516 4.97 118.35 8.56
CA LYS A 516 4.36 119.51 7.87
C LYS A 516 3.76 120.51 8.87
N ALA A 517 3.10 120.02 9.92
CA ALA A 517 2.56 120.86 11.00
C ALA A 517 3.67 121.52 11.84
N GLN A 518 4.77 120.82 12.13
CA GLN A 518 5.93 121.39 12.81
C GLN A 518 6.61 122.48 11.98
N ALA A 519 6.78 122.27 10.68
CA ALA A 519 7.35 123.29 9.78
C ALA A 519 6.48 124.56 9.69
N GLU A 520 5.16 124.43 9.76
CA GLU A 520 4.24 125.57 9.80
C GLU A 520 4.28 126.31 11.16
N ALA A 521 4.38 125.59 12.28
CA ALA A 521 4.54 126.17 13.60
C ALA A 521 5.88 126.94 13.74
N GLN A 522 6.96 126.39 13.19
CA GLN A 522 8.29 127.02 13.21
C GLN A 522 8.31 128.33 12.39
N LYS A 523 7.62 128.35 11.24
CA LYS A 523 7.39 129.58 10.46
C LYS A 523 6.57 130.64 11.21
N GLN A 524 5.59 130.24 12.03
CA GLN A 524 4.85 131.18 12.87
C GLN A 524 5.71 131.77 14.00
N VAL A 525 6.55 130.95 14.63
CA VAL A 525 7.48 131.39 15.67
C VAL A 525 8.51 132.37 15.09
N GLU A 526 9.13 132.07 13.94
CA GLU A 526 10.05 133.01 13.27
C GLU A 526 9.39 134.35 12.92
N LYS A 527 8.13 134.31 12.49
CA LYS A 527 7.35 135.52 12.17
C LYS A 527 7.03 136.36 13.41
N GLN A 528 6.78 135.73 14.56
CA GLN A 528 6.62 136.41 15.84
C GLN A 528 7.95 136.99 16.37
N THR A 529 9.06 136.26 16.24
CA THR A 529 10.39 136.73 16.65
C THR A 529 10.83 137.94 15.82
N GLN A 530 10.57 137.95 14.51
CA GLN A 530 10.83 139.13 13.66
C GLN A 530 9.95 140.33 14.03
N ASN A 531 8.71 140.11 14.44
CA ASN A 531 7.84 141.20 14.90
C ASN A 531 8.30 141.77 16.25
N MET A 532 8.70 140.94 17.21
CA MET A 532 9.30 141.40 18.46
C MET A 532 10.59 142.19 18.21
N GLN A 533 11.45 141.74 17.30
CA GLN A 533 12.68 142.45 16.96
C GLN A 533 12.38 143.85 16.38
N LYS A 534 11.35 143.97 15.54
CA LYS A 534 10.88 145.26 15.02
C LYS A 534 10.31 146.17 16.10
N GLU A 535 9.61 145.62 17.09
CA GLU A 535 9.10 146.41 18.22
C GLU A 535 10.23 146.87 19.16
N ILE A 536 11.24 146.03 19.40
CA ILE A 536 12.44 146.39 20.17
C ILE A 536 13.23 147.49 19.45
N ASP A 537 13.43 147.39 18.13
CA ASP A 537 14.11 148.41 17.34
C ASP A 537 13.35 149.75 17.33
N LYS A 538 12.02 149.69 17.32
CA LYS A 538 11.14 150.86 17.43
C LYS A 538 11.23 151.50 18.82
N ALA A 539 11.14 150.70 19.89
CA ALA A 539 11.29 151.17 21.26
C ALA A 539 12.68 151.79 21.50
N THR A 540 13.73 151.21 20.92
CA THR A 540 15.10 151.74 21.01
C THR A 540 15.25 153.07 20.29
N LYS A 541 14.62 153.23 19.11
CA LYS A 541 14.58 154.51 18.38
C LYS A 541 13.77 155.58 19.11
N ASP A 542 12.63 155.22 19.70
CA ASP A 542 11.80 156.16 20.45
C ASP A 542 12.51 156.63 21.73
N MET A 543 13.23 155.72 22.42
CA MET A 543 14.07 156.05 23.58
C MET A 543 15.26 156.95 23.21
N GLN A 544 15.92 156.72 22.06
CA GLN A 544 16.96 157.62 21.54
C GLN A 544 16.41 159.01 21.16
N LYS A 545 15.14 159.07 20.71
CA LYS A 545 14.46 160.30 20.32
C LYS A 545 14.01 161.11 21.55
N GLU A 546 13.58 160.44 22.62
CA GLU A 546 13.33 161.07 23.93
C GLU A 546 14.63 161.55 24.59
N MET A 547 15.70 160.74 24.57
CA MET A 547 17.02 161.16 25.09
C MET A 547 17.53 162.45 24.43
N LYS A 548 17.39 162.58 23.10
CA LYS A 548 17.74 163.81 22.37
C LYS A 548 16.82 164.99 22.70
N LYS A 549 15.57 164.74 23.11
CA LYS A 549 14.63 165.78 23.55
C LYS A 549 15.00 166.31 24.93
N SER A 550 15.39 165.41 25.86
CA SER A 550 15.85 165.77 27.21
C SER A 550 17.24 166.43 27.23
N LEU A 551 18.11 166.14 26.25
CA LEU A 551 19.40 166.84 26.07
C LEU A 551 19.26 168.26 25.47
N LYS A 552 18.09 168.63 24.92
CA LYS A 552 17.81 169.98 24.40
C LYS A 552 17.13 170.90 25.42
N SER A 553 16.70 170.39 26.57
CA SER A 553 16.04 171.14 27.64
C SER A 553 16.95 171.40 28.86
N LEU A 554 18.24 171.10 28.74
CA LEU A 554 19.28 171.33 29.75
C LEU A 554 20.45 172.05 29.08
N PHE A 555 20.37 173.39 29.06
CA PHE A 555 21.43 174.36 28.76
C PHE A 555 21.86 174.59 27.30
#